data_AF-A0A9E2JMM7-F1
#
_entry.id   AF-A0A9E2JMM7-F1
#
_cell.length_a   1.000
_cell.length_b   1.000
_cell.length_c   1.000
_cell.angle_alpha   90.00
_cell.angle_beta   90.00
_cell.angle_gamma   90.00
#
_symmetry.space_group_name_H-M   'P 1'
#
loop_
_entity.id
_entity.type
_entity.pdbx_description
1 polymer ?
#
loop_
_entity_poly.entity_id
_entity_poly.type
_entity_poly.pdbx_seq_one_letter_code
_entity_poly.pdbx_strand_id
1 'polypeptide(L)'
;MKDHSPDGPMMLETVLGMAADAQWHDRLHALEHEGGVEFLSIPEADAARKRMRVTTDRGRDCAIALPREQGLSDGAVLFHDGRLAIVARIDGAARMRLRPASIDDAMRLGHWCGNLHWKVIFGQGVMDVVLDGPRARYEARLADLRGLAEFVIEDA
;
A
#
# COMPACT_ATOMS: atom_id res chain seq x y z
N MET A 1 -13.07 -26.76 1.42
CA MET A 1 -12.67 -27.25 0.07
C MET A 1 -11.96 -26.07 -0.60
N LYS A 2 -10.64 -26.02 -0.81
CA LYS A 2 -9.59 -27.04 -0.82
C LYS A 2 -8.70 -26.99 0.44
N ASP A 3 -8.20 -28.18 0.75
CA ASP A 3 -7.28 -28.55 1.81
C ASP A 3 -5.91 -27.87 1.58
N HIS A 4 -5.40 -27.14 2.58
CA HIS A 4 -4.04 -26.59 2.59
C HIS A 4 -3.28 -27.28 3.72
N SER A 5 -2.44 -28.25 3.35
CA SER A 5 -1.51 -28.99 4.22
C SER A 5 -0.16 -29.11 3.49
N PRO A 6 0.97 -29.30 4.20
CA PRO A 6 1.88 -28.20 4.49
C PRO A 6 3.31 -28.56 4.06
N ASP A 7 3.75 -28.16 2.87
CA ASP A 7 5.18 -28.31 2.51
C ASP A 7 5.63 -27.39 1.35
N GLY A 8 4.79 -26.41 0.98
CA GLY A 8 5.09 -25.50 -0.12
C GLY A 8 4.53 -24.10 0.11
N PRO A 9 5.12 -23.08 -0.53
CA PRO A 9 4.64 -21.71 -0.45
C PRO A 9 3.20 -21.61 -0.97
N MET A 10 2.43 -20.67 -0.41
CA MET A 10 1.12 -20.31 -0.96
C MET A 10 1.30 -19.72 -2.37
N MET A 11 0.63 -20.31 -3.36
CA MET A 11 0.74 -19.89 -4.76
C MET A 11 -0.15 -18.69 -5.06
N LEU A 12 0.45 -17.63 -5.63
CA LEU A 12 -0.21 -16.41 -6.06
C LEU A 12 -0.11 -16.29 -7.58
N GLU A 13 -1.12 -16.84 -8.27
CA GLU A 13 -1.06 -17.08 -9.71
C GLU A 13 -1.83 -16.04 -10.54
N THR A 14 -2.53 -15.11 -9.91
CA THR A 14 -3.29 -14.07 -10.61
C THR A 14 -3.38 -12.79 -9.80
N VAL A 15 -3.53 -11.67 -10.50
CA VAL A 15 -4.03 -10.42 -9.94
C VAL A 15 -5.55 -10.44 -10.03
N LEU A 16 -6.25 -10.28 -8.91
CA LEU A 16 -7.71 -10.30 -8.81
C LEU A 16 -8.33 -8.91 -9.01
N GLY A 17 -7.52 -7.85 -8.89
CA GLY A 17 -7.86 -6.46 -9.09
C GLY A 17 -6.98 -5.55 -8.25
N MET A 18 -7.41 -4.29 -8.08
CA MET A 18 -6.66 -3.28 -7.32
C MET A 18 -7.39 -2.93 -6.02
N ALA A 19 -6.63 -2.69 -4.96
CA ALA A 19 -7.19 -2.28 -3.66
C ALA A 19 -8.00 -0.97 -3.74
N ALA A 20 -7.66 -0.10 -4.71
CA ALA A 20 -8.39 1.14 -4.97
C ALA A 20 -9.71 0.93 -5.75
N ASP A 21 -9.97 -0.25 -6.31
CA ASP A 21 -11.23 -0.52 -7.00
C ASP A 21 -12.37 -0.62 -5.98
N ALA A 22 -13.54 -0.07 -6.34
CA ALA A 22 -14.72 -0.10 -5.46
C ALA A 22 -15.10 -1.52 -5.00
N GLN A 23 -14.88 -2.54 -5.84
CA GLN A 23 -15.16 -3.95 -5.49
C GLN A 23 -14.24 -4.51 -4.39
N TRP A 24 -13.06 -3.91 -4.19
CA TRP A 24 -12.04 -4.37 -3.24
C TRP A 24 -11.99 -3.50 -2.00
N HIS A 25 -12.24 -2.20 -2.13
CA HIS A 25 -12.16 -1.22 -1.04
C HIS A 25 -12.91 -1.67 0.22
N ASP A 26 -14.23 -1.89 0.13
CA ASP A 26 -15.06 -2.26 1.28
C ASP A 26 -14.67 -3.63 1.87
N ARG A 27 -14.28 -4.57 1.01
CA ARG A 27 -13.86 -5.93 1.43
C ARG A 27 -12.55 -5.90 2.19
N LEU A 28 -11.57 -5.18 1.68
CA LEU A 28 -10.27 -5.03 2.33
C LEU A 28 -10.40 -4.26 3.63
N HIS A 29 -11.23 -3.21 3.69
CA HIS A 29 -11.49 -2.49 4.94
C HIS A 29 -12.10 -3.39 6.03
N ALA A 30 -13.11 -4.20 5.67
CA ALA A 30 -13.69 -5.14 6.62
C ALA A 30 -12.66 -6.17 7.12
N LEU A 31 -11.89 -6.75 6.21
CA LEU A 31 -10.82 -7.71 6.55
C LEU A 31 -9.72 -7.08 7.39
N GLU A 32 -9.35 -5.83 7.15
CA GLU A 32 -8.29 -5.15 7.87
C GLU A 32 -8.66 -4.95 9.35
N HIS A 33 -9.92 -4.63 9.63
CA HIS A 33 -10.45 -4.57 11.00
C HIS A 33 -10.39 -5.92 11.74
N GLU A 34 -10.52 -7.02 11.00
CA GLU A 34 -10.42 -8.38 11.52
C GLU A 34 -8.98 -8.93 11.51
N GLY A 35 -8.01 -8.13 11.03
CA GLY A 35 -6.61 -8.53 10.90
C GLY A 35 -6.34 -9.54 9.79
N GLY A 36 -7.27 -9.69 8.84
CA GLY A 36 -7.23 -10.61 7.70
C GLY A 36 -6.58 -10.04 6.45
N VAL A 37 -5.93 -8.88 6.49
CA VAL A 37 -5.15 -8.35 5.37
C VAL A 37 -3.67 -8.50 5.65
N GLU A 38 -2.95 -9.05 4.68
CA GLU A 38 -1.50 -9.19 4.71
C GLU A 38 -0.86 -8.58 3.47
N PHE A 39 0.36 -8.09 3.64
CA PHE A 39 1.06 -7.34 2.60
C PHE A 39 2.34 -8.05 2.18
N LEU A 40 2.60 -8.05 0.87
CA LEU A 40 3.86 -8.46 0.28
C LEU A 40 4.67 -7.23 -0.09
N SER A 41 5.80 -7.00 0.57
CA SER A 41 6.77 -5.97 0.16
C SER A 41 7.58 -6.49 -1.02
N ILE A 42 7.49 -5.80 -2.15
CA ILE A 42 8.17 -6.18 -3.40
C ILE A 42 8.99 -4.98 -3.87
N PRO A 43 10.32 -5.07 -3.94
CA PRO A 43 11.13 -3.99 -4.51
C PRO A 43 10.67 -3.61 -5.93
N GLU A 44 10.71 -2.34 -6.28
CA GLU A 44 10.33 -1.84 -7.61
C GLU A 44 11.14 -2.51 -8.72
N ALA A 45 12.43 -2.73 -8.47
CA ALA A 45 13.31 -3.49 -9.37
C ALA A 45 12.83 -4.93 -9.62
N ASP A 46 12.08 -5.51 -8.69
CA ASP A 46 11.49 -6.84 -8.79
C ASP A 46 10.05 -6.85 -9.32
N ALA A 47 9.35 -5.71 -9.37
CA ALA A 47 7.94 -5.63 -9.76
C ALA A 47 7.67 -6.13 -11.20
N ALA A 48 8.66 -6.05 -12.09
CA ALA A 48 8.57 -6.58 -13.45
C ALA A 48 8.66 -8.12 -13.52
N ARG A 49 9.13 -8.80 -12.46
CA ARG A 49 9.33 -10.25 -12.45
C ARG A 49 7.99 -10.96 -12.32
N LYS A 50 7.80 -11.99 -13.14
CA LYS A 50 6.58 -12.82 -13.12
C LYS A 50 6.61 -13.94 -12.09
N ARG A 51 7.80 -14.27 -11.59
CA ARG A 51 8.04 -15.39 -10.68
C ARG A 51 9.01 -14.99 -9.57
N MET A 52 8.58 -15.12 -8.32
CA MET A 52 9.41 -14.87 -7.13
C MET A 52 8.83 -15.56 -5.89
N ARG A 53 9.69 -15.92 -4.94
CA ARG A 53 9.29 -16.35 -3.60
C ARG A 53 9.40 -15.15 -2.66
N VAL A 54 8.37 -14.91 -1.87
CA VAL A 54 8.21 -13.73 -1.02
C VAL A 54 7.51 -14.14 0.27
N THR A 55 7.70 -13.34 1.31
CA THR A 55 7.06 -13.58 2.61
C THR A 55 6.17 -12.40 2.94
N THR A 56 4.97 -12.65 3.44
CA THR A 56 4.08 -11.58 3.90
C THR A 56 4.63 -10.90 5.16
N ASP A 57 4.10 -9.73 5.48
CA ASP A 57 4.36 -9.02 6.75
C ASP A 57 3.97 -9.81 8.00
N ARG A 58 3.18 -10.89 7.86
CA ARG A 58 2.84 -11.85 8.93
C ARG A 58 3.60 -13.17 8.84
N GLY A 59 4.64 -13.24 8.00
CA GLY A 59 5.53 -14.39 7.93
C GLY A 59 5.02 -15.55 7.06
N ARG A 60 3.96 -15.37 6.27
CA ARG A 60 3.47 -16.42 5.37
C ARG A 60 4.37 -16.52 4.15
N ASP A 61 4.85 -17.73 3.87
CA ASP A 61 5.63 -18.04 2.67
C ASP A 61 4.73 -18.13 1.44
N CYS A 62 5.06 -17.35 0.42
CA CYS A 62 4.29 -17.21 -0.81
C CYS A 62 5.19 -17.32 -2.04
N ALA A 63 4.61 -17.78 -3.15
CA ALA A 63 5.25 -17.82 -4.46
C ALA A 63 4.35 -17.16 -5.49
N ILE A 64 4.81 -16.03 -6.02
CA ILE A 64 4.16 -15.34 -7.12
C ILE A 64 4.49 -16.06 -8.43
N ALA A 65 3.48 -16.35 -9.24
CA ALA A 65 3.61 -17.00 -10.53
C ALA A 65 2.55 -16.46 -11.53
N LEU A 66 2.71 -15.19 -11.92
CA LEU A 66 1.73 -14.51 -12.76
C LEU A 66 1.86 -14.90 -14.26
N PRO A 67 0.73 -14.88 -15.01
CA PRO A 67 0.74 -14.94 -16.47
C PRO A 67 1.53 -13.78 -17.08
N ARG A 68 2.01 -13.95 -18.32
CA ARG A 68 2.81 -12.93 -19.02
C ARG A 68 2.09 -11.59 -19.15
N GLU A 69 0.78 -11.63 -19.38
CA GLU A 69 -0.07 -10.47 -19.60
C GLU A 69 -0.40 -9.67 -18.32
N GLN A 70 -0.15 -10.24 -17.13
CA GLN A 70 -0.41 -9.58 -15.86
C GLN A 70 0.88 -9.06 -15.24
N GLY A 71 0.85 -7.86 -14.67
CA GLY A 71 1.97 -7.24 -13.95
C GLY A 71 1.64 -7.03 -12.49
N LEU A 72 2.68 -6.91 -11.66
CA LEU A 72 2.53 -6.42 -10.30
C LEU A 72 2.54 -4.89 -10.31
N SER A 73 1.62 -4.31 -9.57
CA SER A 73 1.53 -2.88 -9.27
C SER A 73 1.23 -2.70 -7.80
N ASP A 74 1.51 -1.51 -7.26
CA ASP A 74 1.19 -1.20 -5.87
C ASP A 74 -0.32 -1.34 -5.64
N GLY A 75 -0.70 -1.98 -4.53
CA GLY A 75 -2.11 -2.25 -4.23
C GLY A 75 -2.74 -3.40 -5.01
N ALA A 76 -1.99 -4.17 -5.81
CA ALA A 76 -2.54 -5.34 -6.50
C ALA A 76 -3.01 -6.41 -5.49
N VAL A 77 -4.27 -6.86 -5.61
CA VAL A 77 -4.84 -7.94 -4.79
C VAL A 77 -4.50 -9.27 -5.44
N LEU A 78 -3.75 -10.12 -4.74
CA LEU A 78 -3.19 -11.38 -5.26
C LEU A 78 -3.92 -12.63 -4.75
N PHE A 79 -4.64 -12.48 -3.63
CA PHE A 79 -5.42 -13.56 -3.04
C PHE A 79 -6.56 -12.98 -2.21
N HIS A 80 -7.69 -13.69 -2.20
CA HIS A 80 -8.78 -13.45 -1.27
C HIS A 80 -9.63 -14.73 -1.11
N ASP A 81 -9.91 -15.15 0.13
CA ASP A 81 -10.82 -16.28 0.42
C ASP A 81 -11.99 -15.93 1.35
N GLY A 82 -12.15 -14.65 1.70
CA GLY A 82 -13.18 -14.15 2.61
C GLY A 82 -12.72 -14.02 4.06
N ARG A 83 -11.53 -14.53 4.40
CA ARG A 83 -10.90 -14.37 5.73
C ARG A 83 -9.48 -13.82 5.64
N LEU A 84 -8.81 -14.07 4.53
CA LEU A 84 -7.49 -13.57 4.21
C LEU A 84 -7.53 -12.84 2.86
N ALA A 85 -6.88 -11.69 2.79
CA ALA A 85 -6.47 -11.06 1.54
C ALA A 85 -4.97 -10.80 1.55
N ILE A 86 -4.32 -11.03 0.40
CA ILE A 86 -2.89 -10.71 0.20
C ILE A 86 -2.78 -9.61 -0.84
N VAL A 87 -2.13 -8.51 -0.46
CA VAL A 87 -1.98 -7.31 -1.29
C VAL A 87 -0.50 -7.02 -1.52
N ALA A 88 -0.12 -6.80 -2.78
CA ALA A 88 1.23 -6.37 -3.13
C ALA A 88 1.45 -4.91 -2.73
N ARG A 89 2.62 -4.63 -2.14
CA ARG A 89 3.14 -3.29 -1.90
C ARG A 89 4.48 -3.16 -2.62
N ILE A 90 4.58 -2.27 -3.60
CA ILE A 90 5.80 -2.09 -4.37
C ILE A 90 6.71 -1.06 -3.68
N ASP A 91 7.84 -1.52 -3.13
CA ASP A 91 8.85 -0.70 -2.46
C ASP A 91 9.69 0.06 -3.49
N GLY A 92 9.59 1.39 -3.49
CA GLY A 92 10.10 2.26 -4.56
C GLY A 92 9.05 3.25 -5.05
N ALA A 93 7.79 3.06 -4.62
CA ALA A 93 6.73 4.05 -4.73
C ALA A 93 7.28 5.46 -4.39
N ALA A 94 7.13 6.35 -5.38
CA ALA A 94 7.56 7.73 -5.27
C ALA A 94 7.09 8.31 -3.94
N ARG A 95 7.94 9.09 -3.29
CA ARG A 95 7.63 9.70 -2.00
C ARG A 95 7.47 11.19 -2.18
N MET A 96 6.49 11.74 -1.48
CA MET A 96 6.32 13.16 -1.35
C MET A 96 6.59 13.53 0.11
N ARG A 97 7.68 14.27 0.33
CA ARG A 97 8.08 14.71 1.66
C ARG A 97 7.30 15.94 2.07
N LEU A 98 6.75 15.91 3.28
CA LEU A 98 6.03 17.01 3.88
C LEU A 98 6.74 17.45 5.16
N ARG A 99 6.95 18.76 5.30
CA ARG A 99 7.49 19.39 6.51
C ARG A 99 6.47 20.37 7.07
N PRO A 100 5.85 20.08 8.24
CA PRO A 100 5.01 21.04 8.93
C PRO A 100 5.85 22.20 9.47
N ALA A 101 5.26 23.41 9.58
CA ALA A 101 5.93 24.57 10.14
C ALA A 101 6.06 24.52 11.67
N SER A 102 5.13 23.82 12.34
CA SER A 102 5.06 23.71 13.80
C SER A 102 4.51 22.35 14.26
N ILE A 103 4.50 22.10 15.57
CA ILE A 103 3.88 20.90 16.17
C ILE A 103 2.36 20.88 15.93
N ASP A 104 1.70 22.03 16.06
CA ASP A 104 0.25 22.14 15.84
C ASP A 104 -0.10 21.83 14.38
N ASP A 105 0.71 22.31 13.43
CA ASP A 105 0.57 21.96 12.01
C ASP A 105 0.85 20.47 11.76
N ALA A 106 1.82 19.88 12.46
CA ALA A 106 2.12 18.46 12.37
C ALA A 106 0.93 17.60 12.81
N MET A 107 0.22 18.00 13.88
CA MET A 107 -0.98 17.29 14.34
C MET A 107 -2.09 17.33 13.30
N ARG A 108 -2.34 18.50 12.70
CA ARG A 108 -3.38 18.68 11.67
C ARG A 108 -3.03 17.92 10.39
N LEU A 109 -1.78 18.05 9.92
CA LEU A 109 -1.29 17.38 8.73
C LEU A 109 -1.30 15.86 8.90
N GLY A 110 -0.84 15.36 10.04
CA GLY A 110 -0.87 13.93 10.36
C GLY A 110 -2.30 13.38 10.41
N HIS A 111 -3.22 14.09 11.06
CA HIS A 111 -4.63 13.72 11.08
C HIS A 111 -5.23 13.70 9.66
N TRP A 112 -4.93 14.71 8.83
CA TRP A 112 -5.42 14.80 7.45
C TRP A 112 -4.93 13.63 6.59
N CYS A 113 -3.63 13.37 6.59
CA CYS A 113 -3.03 12.24 5.86
C CYS A 113 -3.59 10.90 6.33
N GLY A 114 -3.78 10.73 7.65
CA GLY A 114 -4.40 9.53 8.23
C GLY A 114 -5.86 9.35 7.84
N ASN A 115 -6.66 10.42 7.84
CA ASN A 115 -8.06 10.40 7.42
C ASN A 115 -8.21 10.06 5.92
N LEU A 116 -7.21 10.38 5.11
CA LEU A 116 -7.15 9.99 3.70
C LEU A 116 -6.59 8.56 3.49
N HIS A 117 -6.29 7.83 4.56
CA HIS A 117 -5.67 6.50 4.54
C HIS A 117 -4.35 6.45 3.76
N TRP A 118 -3.59 7.55 3.76
CA TRP A 118 -2.28 7.56 3.12
C TRP A 118 -1.24 6.83 3.96
N LYS A 119 -0.37 6.06 3.30
CA LYS A 119 0.79 5.46 3.94
C LYS A 119 1.85 6.54 4.17
N VAL A 120 2.26 6.70 5.43
CA VAL A 120 3.20 7.73 5.86
C VAL A 120 4.39 7.09 6.59
N ILE A 121 5.60 7.58 6.30
CA ILE A 121 6.83 7.21 7.00
C ILE A 121 7.32 8.45 7.76
N PHE A 122 7.52 8.33 9.07
CA PHE A 122 7.93 9.46 9.91
C PHE A 122 9.45 9.60 9.97
N GLY A 123 9.92 10.83 9.83
CA GLY A 123 11.30 11.25 10.09
C GLY A 123 11.35 12.35 11.15
N GLN A 124 12.56 12.81 11.46
CA GLN A 124 12.75 13.95 12.38
C GLN A 124 12.19 15.23 11.74
N GLY A 125 11.06 15.72 12.25
CA GLY A 125 10.41 16.96 11.79
C GLY A 125 9.78 16.89 10.39
N VAL A 126 9.69 15.69 9.79
CA VAL A 126 9.14 15.48 8.44
C VAL A 126 8.32 14.21 8.38
N MET A 127 7.47 14.10 7.36
CA MET A 127 6.79 12.86 7.02
C MET A 127 6.82 12.63 5.52
N ASP A 128 7.11 11.40 5.10
CA ASP A 128 7.11 11.00 3.70
C ASP A 128 5.81 10.26 3.40
N VAL A 129 4.98 10.83 2.52
CA VAL A 129 3.80 10.16 1.98
C VAL A 129 4.24 9.23 0.85
N VAL A 130 3.88 7.96 0.94
CA VAL A 130 4.10 6.98 -0.13
C VAL A 130 3.00 7.15 -1.17
N LEU A 131 3.40 7.42 -2.42
CA LEU A 131 2.47 7.69 -3.51
C LEU A 131 2.07 6.39 -4.22
N ASP A 132 0.78 6.14 -4.28
CA ASP A 132 0.11 5.11 -5.07
C ASP A 132 -0.60 5.79 -6.25
N GLY A 133 0.20 6.21 -7.23
CA GLY A 133 -0.24 6.93 -8.43
C GLY A 133 0.33 8.36 -8.56
N PRO A 134 -0.25 9.19 -9.44
CA PRO A 134 0.32 10.50 -9.77
C PRO A 134 0.39 11.45 -8.58
N ARG A 135 1.56 12.06 -8.34
CA ARG A 135 1.79 13.05 -7.27
C ARG A 135 0.74 14.18 -7.26
N ALA A 136 0.31 14.65 -8.43
CA ALA A 136 -0.71 15.69 -8.57
C ALA A 136 -2.03 15.36 -7.85
N ARG A 137 -2.42 14.08 -7.76
CA ARG A 137 -3.62 13.65 -7.03
C ARG A 137 -3.49 13.93 -5.54
N TYR A 138 -2.30 13.76 -4.98
CA TYR A 138 -2.01 14.00 -3.57
C TYR A 138 -1.91 15.50 -3.29
N GLU A 139 -1.22 16.24 -4.15
CA GLU A 139 -1.11 17.69 -4.05
C GLU A 139 -2.49 18.38 -4.07
N ALA A 140 -3.41 17.91 -4.93
CA ALA A 140 -4.78 18.40 -4.97
C ALA A 140 -5.51 18.22 -3.63
N ARG A 141 -5.35 17.07 -2.97
CA ARG A 141 -5.96 16.82 -1.64
C ARG A 141 -5.28 17.59 -0.51
N LEU A 142 -4.00 17.94 -0.66
CA LEU A 142 -3.29 18.82 0.28
C LEU A 142 -3.66 20.29 0.09
N ALA A 143 -4.11 20.69 -1.11
CA ALA A 143 -4.59 22.04 -1.36
C ALA A 143 -5.79 22.39 -0.45
N ASP A 144 -6.69 21.42 -0.20
CA ASP A 144 -7.85 21.58 0.70
C ASP A 144 -7.46 21.84 2.16
N LEU A 145 -6.24 21.48 2.57
CA LEU A 145 -5.71 21.73 3.91
C LEU A 145 -5.06 23.12 4.05
N ARG A 146 -4.82 23.81 2.93
CA ARG A 146 -4.19 25.14 2.95
C ARG A 146 -5.08 26.13 3.70
N GLY A 147 -4.46 26.92 4.58
CA GLY A 147 -5.16 27.84 5.50
C GLY A 147 -5.59 27.22 6.83
N LEU A 148 -5.58 25.88 6.94
CA LEU A 148 -5.77 25.17 8.20
C LEU A 148 -4.46 24.66 8.79
N ALA A 149 -3.45 24.39 7.97
CA ALA A 149 -2.10 24.06 8.43
C ALA A 149 -1.03 24.65 7.51
N GLU A 150 0.08 25.08 8.10
CA GLU A 150 1.27 25.52 7.39
C GLU A 150 2.27 24.35 7.23
N PHE A 151 2.63 24.06 5.99
CA PHE A 151 3.58 23.01 5.65
C PHE A 151 4.20 23.24 4.27
N VAL A 152 5.37 22.67 4.05
CA VAL A 152 6.07 22.67 2.76
C VAL A 152 6.06 21.25 2.20
N ILE A 153 5.84 21.16 0.89
CA ILE A 153 6.11 19.95 0.13
C ILE A 153 7.55 20.08 -0.36
N GLU A 154 8.44 19.21 0.10
CA GLU A 154 9.84 19.22 -0.35
C GLU A 154 9.96 18.44 -1.65
N ASP A 155 10.72 19.01 -2.58
CA ASP A 155 11.18 18.27 -3.75
C ASP A 155 12.36 17.37 -3.34
N ALA A 156 12.35 16.14 -3.83
CA ALA A 156 13.39 15.16 -3.61
C ALA A 156 14.63 15.49 -4.46
#